data_AF-E3LVF7-F1
#
_entry.id   AF-E3LVF7-F1
#
_cell.length_a   1.000
_cell.length_b   1.000
_cell.length_c   1.000
_cell.angle_alpha   90.00
_cell.angle_beta   90.00
_cell.angle_gamma   90.00
#
_symmetry.space_group_name_H-M   'P 1'
#
loop_
_entity.id
_entity.type
_entity.pdbx_description
1 polymer ?
#
loop_
_entity_poly.entity_id
_entity_poly.type
_entity_poly.pdbx_seq_one_letter_code
_entity_poly.pdbx_strand_id
1 'polypeptide(L)'
;MRAKKRQEAAAVKSISSNTGKSADGPLFEVDETWLKDEKKEKKKKRKELKAKEESRKGTIGKVSYVDKNYDPKLEAKKAETYEEKVEKAVDAAGVHDAEKRQKEIELDPSKFLELNTNDLTQVSSDFVEKMDQFDEGLFFRSCFYYLLVFSEAAQVINEAFKDDDVIGDFEDAKEGVKQKEKVKDINLNLSGWGSWVGPGITEKKRRRNFVIKAKEKKRKDGERNGLIIAESVTAKDGIGKIQPRSLPFPYTRVEDYEAVLKQPLGLEWNMEKMRDELCKPAVVVEVKIY
;
A
#
# COMPACT_ATOMS: atom_id res chain seq x y z
N MET A 1 60.01 5.02 48.21
CA MET A 1 58.60 5.43 48.03
C MET A 1 57.77 4.54 47.08
N ARG A 2 58.35 3.93 46.02
CA ARG A 2 57.58 3.06 45.09
C ARG A 2 57.39 1.60 45.57
N ALA A 3 58.24 1.11 46.47
CA ALA A 3 58.16 -0.26 47.00
C ALA A 3 57.11 -0.43 48.12
N LYS A 4 56.99 0.54 49.04
CA LYS A 4 55.96 0.52 50.09
C LYS A 4 54.53 0.57 49.51
N LYS A 5 54.31 1.41 48.50
CA LYS A 5 53.01 1.53 47.79
C LYS A 5 52.59 0.25 47.05
N ARG A 6 53.55 -0.60 46.66
CA ARG A 6 53.28 -1.92 46.04
C ARG A 6 52.92 -2.98 47.09
N GLN A 7 53.52 -2.92 48.28
CA GLN A 7 53.19 -3.83 49.39
C GLN A 7 51.83 -3.50 50.02
N GLU A 8 51.48 -2.21 50.13
CA GLU A 8 50.14 -1.78 50.56
C GLU A 8 49.04 -2.19 49.56
N ALA A 9 49.30 -2.07 48.25
CA ALA A 9 48.38 -2.54 47.22
C ALA A 9 48.25 -4.08 47.17
N ALA A 10 49.29 -4.81 47.56
CA ALA A 10 49.24 -6.27 47.69
C ALA A 10 48.47 -6.72 48.94
N ALA A 11 48.63 -6.01 50.07
CA ALA A 11 47.88 -6.27 51.30
C ALA A 11 46.37 -5.98 51.16
N VAL A 12 46.01 -4.91 50.43
CA VAL A 12 44.59 -4.60 50.12
C VAL A 12 43.99 -5.66 49.18
N LYS A 13 44.79 -6.26 48.29
CA LYS A 13 44.33 -7.36 47.41
C LYS A 13 44.16 -8.70 48.12
N SER A 14 44.85 -8.95 49.24
CA SER A 14 44.69 -10.19 50.02
C SER A 14 43.56 -10.14 51.07
N ILE A 15 42.95 -8.97 51.32
CA ILE A 15 41.81 -8.82 52.25
C ILE A 15 40.47 -9.16 51.57
N SER A 16 40.43 -9.24 50.23
CA SER A 16 39.20 -9.50 49.46
C SER A 16 38.88 -10.99 49.24
N SER A 17 39.69 -11.93 49.74
CA SER A 17 39.53 -13.37 49.44
C SER A 17 39.04 -14.21 50.60
N ASN A 18 38.40 -13.61 51.61
CA ASN A 18 37.79 -14.37 52.70
C ASN A 18 36.35 -13.91 52.99
N THR A 19 35.51 -13.96 51.97
CA THR A 19 34.07 -14.16 52.16
C THR A 19 33.83 -15.66 52.12
N GLY A 20 33.55 -16.25 53.28
CA GLY A 20 33.18 -17.65 53.39
C GLY A 20 32.02 -17.99 52.46
N LYS A 21 31.98 -19.25 52.00
CA LYS A 21 30.82 -19.81 51.29
C LYS A 21 29.58 -19.63 52.18
N SER A 22 28.79 -18.60 51.91
CA SER A 22 27.41 -18.51 52.38
C SER A 22 26.61 -19.57 51.63
N ALA A 23 26.10 -20.53 52.39
CA ALA A 23 25.24 -21.60 51.91
C ALA A 23 23.85 -21.06 51.60
N ASP A 24 23.73 -20.24 50.56
CA ASP A 24 22.45 -19.85 49.98
C ASP A 24 22.49 -20.25 48.51
N GLY A 25 21.88 -21.40 48.20
CA GLY A 25 21.61 -21.77 46.82
C GLY A 25 20.64 -20.76 46.19
N PRO A 26 20.78 -20.41 44.90
CA PRO A 26 19.79 -19.58 44.23
C PRO A 26 18.44 -20.31 44.26
N LEU A 27 17.39 -19.65 44.76
CA LEU A 27 16.02 -20.19 44.90
C LEU A 27 15.32 -20.45 43.54
N PHE A 28 16.05 -20.30 42.44
CA PHE A 28 15.65 -20.71 41.10
C PHE A 28 16.91 -21.14 40.36
N GLU A 29 16.96 -22.38 39.88
CA GLU A 29 17.95 -22.79 38.88
C GLU A 29 17.66 -21.95 37.63
N VAL A 30 18.49 -20.92 37.38
CA VAL A 30 18.45 -20.20 36.11
C VAL A 30 18.96 -21.16 35.07
N ASP A 31 18.06 -21.98 34.54
CA ASP A 31 18.38 -22.96 33.52
C ASP A 31 18.94 -22.22 32.31
N GLU A 32 20.22 -22.46 32.02
CA GLU A 32 20.91 -22.00 30.81
C GLU A 32 20.25 -22.49 29.51
N THR A 33 19.20 -23.32 29.62
CA THR A 33 18.38 -23.81 28.52
C THR A 33 17.65 -22.66 27.84
N TRP A 34 17.08 -21.70 28.58
CA TRP A 34 16.36 -20.55 28.01
C TRP A 34 17.27 -19.66 27.15
N LEU A 35 18.51 -19.44 27.57
CA LEU A 35 19.48 -18.64 26.78
C LEU A 35 19.95 -19.39 25.52
N LYS A 36 20.02 -20.73 25.59
CA LYS A 36 20.32 -21.59 24.44
C LYS A 36 19.14 -21.64 23.47
N ASP A 37 17.91 -21.65 23.97
CA ASP A 37 16.68 -21.65 23.18
C ASP A 37 16.46 -20.32 22.48
N GLU A 38 16.69 -19.18 23.16
CA GLU A 38 16.68 -17.87 22.51
C GLU A 38 17.73 -17.76 21.39
N LYS A 39 18.95 -18.26 21.63
CA LYS A 39 20.01 -18.26 20.61
C LYS A 39 19.64 -19.15 19.43
N LYS A 40 18.99 -20.29 19.69
CA LYS A 40 18.51 -21.23 18.65
C LYS A 40 17.36 -20.63 17.85
N GLU A 41 16.44 -19.92 18.51
CA GLU A 41 15.32 -19.23 17.87
C GLU A 41 15.79 -18.02 17.04
N LYS A 42 16.72 -17.21 17.56
CA LYS A 42 17.38 -16.12 16.81
C LYS A 42 18.12 -16.64 15.57
N LYS A 43 18.78 -17.81 15.68
CA LYS A 43 19.44 -18.48 14.55
C LYS A 43 18.43 -19.02 13.53
N LYS A 44 17.28 -19.53 13.98
CA LYS A 44 16.18 -19.99 13.11
C LYS A 44 15.55 -18.81 12.36
N LYS A 45 15.20 -17.72 13.05
CA LYS A 45 14.68 -16.48 12.46
C LYS A 45 15.64 -15.88 11.43
N ARG A 46 16.97 -15.88 11.71
CA ARG A 46 17.99 -15.43 10.76
C ARG A 46 18.09 -16.32 9.52
N LYS A 47 17.91 -17.64 9.65
CA LYS A 47 17.86 -18.56 8.49
C LYS A 47 16.60 -18.36 7.67
N GLU A 48 15.44 -18.16 8.30
CA GLU A 48 14.18 -17.87 7.62
C GLU A 48 14.22 -16.52 6.90
N LEU A 49 14.83 -15.48 7.51
CA LEU A 49 15.06 -14.20 6.85
C LEU A 49 16.00 -14.32 5.65
N LYS A 50 17.07 -15.11 5.74
CA LYS A 50 17.96 -15.40 4.60
C LYS A 50 17.26 -16.19 3.49
N ALA A 51 16.44 -17.18 3.83
CA ALA A 51 15.65 -17.93 2.85
C ALA A 51 14.60 -17.02 2.16
N LYS A 52 13.96 -16.11 2.92
CA LYS A 52 13.07 -15.07 2.37
C LYS A 52 13.82 -14.04 1.53
N GLU A 53 15.07 -13.73 1.85
CA GLU A 53 15.93 -12.84 1.08
C GLU A 53 16.39 -13.51 -0.23
N GLU A 54 16.74 -14.79 -0.18
CA GLU A 54 17.08 -15.62 -1.35
C GLU A 54 15.86 -15.85 -2.26
N SER A 55 14.65 -16.02 -1.69
CA SER A 55 13.41 -16.08 -2.48
C SER A 55 13.01 -14.72 -3.04
N ARG A 56 13.35 -13.62 -2.36
CA ARG A 56 13.15 -12.24 -2.84
C ARG A 56 14.18 -11.82 -3.89
N LYS A 57 15.39 -12.41 -3.87
CA LYS A 57 16.36 -12.37 -4.95
C LYS A 57 15.90 -13.29 -6.09
N GLY A 58 14.70 -13.02 -6.62
CA GLY A 58 14.33 -13.40 -7.96
C GLY A 58 15.39 -12.90 -8.93
N THR A 59 15.53 -13.61 -10.04
CA THR A 59 16.59 -13.51 -11.05
C THR A 59 16.84 -12.10 -11.59
N ILE A 60 17.54 -11.27 -10.84
CA ILE A 60 18.26 -10.13 -11.38
C ILE A 60 19.54 -10.70 -11.99
N GLY A 61 19.50 -10.90 -13.32
CA GLY A 61 20.68 -11.22 -14.13
C GLY A 61 20.92 -12.70 -14.49
N LYS A 62 19.93 -13.61 -14.42
CA LYS A 62 20.02 -14.88 -15.15
C LYS A 62 19.23 -14.77 -16.44
N VAL A 63 19.93 -14.69 -17.58
CA VAL A 63 19.34 -14.95 -18.89
C VAL A 63 18.91 -16.42 -18.87
N SER A 64 17.62 -16.71 -18.87
CA SER A 64 17.12 -18.07 -18.93
C SER A 64 17.36 -18.61 -20.33
N TYR A 65 18.38 -19.45 -20.49
CA TYR A 65 18.53 -20.24 -21.70
C TYR A 65 17.37 -21.24 -21.75
N VAL A 66 16.65 -21.29 -22.86
CA VAL A 66 15.65 -22.32 -23.12
C VAL A 66 16.38 -23.66 -23.14
N ASP A 67 15.89 -24.63 -22.36
CA ASP A 67 16.54 -25.93 -22.20
C ASP A 67 16.69 -26.62 -23.55
N LYS A 68 17.79 -27.35 -23.80
CA LYS A 68 18.09 -27.90 -25.15
C LYS A 68 17.06 -28.95 -25.61
N ASN A 69 16.25 -29.45 -24.69
CA ASN A 69 15.17 -30.41 -24.92
C ASN A 69 13.77 -29.75 -24.88
N TYR A 70 13.69 -28.45 -25.17
CA TYR A 70 12.44 -27.70 -25.20
C TYR A 70 11.66 -27.95 -26.49
N ASP A 71 10.51 -28.65 -26.37
CA ASP A 71 9.54 -28.81 -27.45
C ASP A 71 8.36 -27.83 -27.27
N PRO A 72 8.28 -26.75 -28.08
CA PRO A 72 7.26 -25.70 -27.92
C PRO A 72 5.83 -26.24 -28.05
N LYS A 73 5.63 -27.31 -28.83
CA LYS A 73 4.31 -27.89 -29.10
C LYS A 73 3.76 -28.70 -27.93
N LEU A 74 4.62 -29.31 -27.11
CA LEU A 74 4.19 -30.08 -25.94
C LEU A 74 3.83 -29.16 -24.78
N GLU A 75 4.55 -28.05 -24.60
CA GLU A 75 4.19 -27.04 -23.60
C GLU A 75 2.93 -26.25 -23.97
N ALA A 76 2.74 -25.93 -25.25
CA ALA A 76 1.50 -25.30 -25.71
C ALA A 76 0.25 -26.15 -25.43
N LYS A 77 0.38 -27.48 -25.38
CA LYS A 77 -0.70 -28.40 -24.96
C LYS A 77 -0.86 -28.52 -23.45
N LYS A 78 0.19 -28.21 -22.68
CA LYS A 78 0.18 -28.21 -21.20
C LYS A 78 -0.24 -26.85 -20.63
N ALA A 79 -0.23 -25.80 -21.44
CA ALA A 79 -0.73 -24.49 -21.05
C ALA A 79 -2.25 -24.57 -20.93
N GLU A 80 -2.75 -24.50 -19.69
CA GLU A 80 -4.18 -24.46 -19.36
C GLU A 80 -4.87 -23.42 -20.27
N THR A 81 -5.90 -23.85 -21.00
CA THR A 81 -6.71 -22.97 -21.84
C THR A 81 -7.41 -21.93 -20.95
N TYR A 82 -7.77 -20.79 -21.54
CA TYR A 82 -8.39 -19.70 -20.79
C TYR A 82 -9.68 -20.15 -20.06
N GLU A 83 -10.42 -21.09 -20.65
CA GLU A 83 -11.63 -21.68 -20.08
C GLU A 83 -11.34 -22.51 -18.83
N GLU A 84 -10.32 -23.38 -18.84
CA GLU A 84 -9.91 -24.17 -17.67
C GLU A 84 -9.39 -23.27 -16.53
N LYS A 85 -8.73 -22.16 -16.85
CA LYS A 85 -8.32 -21.17 -15.84
C LYS A 85 -9.50 -20.43 -15.22
N VAL A 86 -10.53 -20.15 -16.01
CA VAL A 86 -11.76 -19.52 -15.54
C VAL A 86 -12.53 -20.48 -14.64
N GLU A 87 -12.70 -21.74 -15.04
CA GLU A 87 -13.39 -22.74 -14.20
C GLU A 87 -12.65 -22.97 -12.88
N LYS A 88 -11.33 -23.14 -12.91
CA LYS A 88 -10.52 -23.31 -11.69
C LYS A 88 -10.55 -22.08 -10.77
N ALA A 89 -10.72 -20.89 -11.32
CA ALA A 89 -10.91 -19.66 -10.55
C ALA A 89 -12.34 -19.53 -9.99
N VAL A 90 -13.35 -20.00 -10.72
CA VAL A 90 -14.76 -20.04 -10.29
C VAL A 90 -14.97 -21.07 -9.17
N ASP A 91 -14.29 -22.22 -9.26
CA ASP A 91 -14.24 -23.25 -8.23
C ASP A 91 -13.50 -22.76 -6.97
N ALA A 92 -12.35 -22.11 -7.14
CA ALA A 92 -11.60 -21.52 -6.03
C ALA A 92 -12.35 -20.36 -5.35
N ALA A 93 -13.22 -19.66 -6.10
CA ALA A 93 -14.09 -18.61 -5.59
C ALA A 93 -15.38 -19.14 -4.93
N GLY A 94 -15.62 -20.47 -4.95
CA GLY A 94 -16.75 -21.10 -4.26
C GLY A 94 -18.13 -20.71 -4.81
N VAL A 95 -18.21 -20.29 -6.08
CA VAL A 95 -19.47 -19.80 -6.69
C VAL A 95 -20.52 -20.92 -6.76
N HIS A 96 -20.10 -22.16 -7.01
CA HIS A 96 -21.00 -23.33 -6.99
C HIS A 96 -21.48 -23.72 -5.59
N ASP A 97 -20.74 -23.37 -4.54
CA ASP A 97 -21.19 -23.53 -3.15
C ASP A 97 -22.19 -22.45 -2.76
N ALA A 98 -22.07 -21.23 -3.32
CA ALA A 98 -23.08 -20.18 -3.18
C ALA A 98 -24.39 -20.53 -3.92
N GLU A 99 -24.31 -21.12 -5.12
CA GLU A 99 -25.49 -21.62 -5.84
C GLU A 99 -26.19 -22.78 -5.10
N LYS A 100 -25.43 -23.67 -4.44
CA LYS A 100 -26.03 -24.70 -3.56
C LYS A 100 -26.70 -24.09 -2.32
N ARG A 101 -26.06 -23.09 -1.69
CA ARG A 101 -26.68 -22.34 -0.58
C ARG A 101 -27.96 -21.62 -1.01
N GLN A 102 -28.02 -21.09 -2.23
CA GLN A 102 -29.25 -20.47 -2.77
C GLN A 102 -30.38 -21.49 -3.00
N LYS A 103 -30.06 -22.73 -3.37
CA LYS A 103 -31.04 -23.82 -3.45
C LYS A 103 -31.49 -24.31 -2.07
N GLU A 104 -30.61 -24.22 -1.07
CA GLU A 104 -30.96 -24.47 0.34
C GLU A 104 -31.73 -23.29 1.00
N ILE A 105 -31.84 -22.14 0.32
CA ILE A 105 -32.65 -20.96 0.71
C ILE A 105 -34.05 -20.96 0.04
N GLU A 106 -34.44 -22.03 -0.68
CA GLU A 106 -35.88 -22.28 -0.93
C GLU A 106 -36.56 -22.63 0.40
N LEU A 107 -36.88 -21.59 1.17
CA LEU A 107 -37.43 -21.63 2.52
C LEU A 107 -38.96 -21.65 2.47
N ASP A 108 -39.52 -22.75 2.96
CA ASP A 108 -40.93 -22.91 3.29
C ASP A 108 -41.44 -21.77 4.19
N PRO A 109 -42.62 -21.18 3.90
CA PRO A 109 -43.16 -20.02 4.62
C PRO A 109 -43.54 -20.30 6.09
N SER A 110 -43.52 -21.56 6.52
CA SER A 110 -43.88 -21.99 7.88
C SER A 110 -42.70 -22.04 8.86
N LYS A 111 -41.46 -21.77 8.44
CA LYS A 111 -40.26 -21.82 9.30
C LYS A 111 -39.65 -20.43 9.62
N PHE A 112 -40.30 -19.35 9.21
CA PHE A 112 -39.79 -17.98 9.27
C PHE A 112 -39.86 -17.29 10.66
N LEU A 113 -40.39 -17.95 11.70
CA LEU A 113 -40.70 -17.29 12.98
C LEU A 113 -39.91 -17.78 14.21
N GLU A 114 -38.82 -18.52 14.00
CA GLU A 114 -37.94 -18.94 15.10
C GLU A 114 -36.54 -18.35 14.92
N LEU A 115 -36.44 -17.02 14.94
CA LEU A 115 -35.17 -16.36 15.22
C LEU A 115 -35.06 -16.18 16.74
N ASN A 116 -34.19 -16.96 17.38
CA ASN A 116 -33.78 -16.73 18.76
C ASN A 116 -33.04 -15.39 18.84
N THR A 117 -33.68 -14.38 19.43
CA THR A 117 -33.13 -13.04 19.65
C THR A 117 -32.09 -12.96 20.77
N ASN A 118 -31.56 -14.10 21.24
CA ASN A 118 -30.55 -14.14 22.30
C ASN A 118 -29.10 -14.06 21.78
N ASP A 119 -28.89 -14.20 20.47
CA ASP A 119 -27.54 -14.19 19.87
C ASP A 119 -27.13 -12.81 19.30
N LEU A 120 -28.05 -11.84 19.26
CA LEU A 120 -27.72 -10.46 18.95
C LEU A 120 -28.01 -9.57 20.16
N THR A 121 -26.93 -9.08 20.76
CA THR A 121 -26.88 -7.91 21.66
C THR A 121 -27.37 -8.11 23.09
N GLN A 122 -26.69 -8.97 23.85
CA GLN A 122 -26.43 -8.66 25.25
C GLN A 122 -24.94 -8.87 25.53
N VAL A 123 -24.16 -7.80 25.38
CA VAL A 123 -22.90 -7.73 26.11
C VAL A 123 -23.31 -7.72 27.58
N SER A 124 -23.11 -8.85 28.27
CA SER A 124 -23.48 -9.03 29.67
C SER A 124 -22.95 -7.87 30.52
N SER A 125 -23.73 -7.40 31.50
CA SER A 125 -23.30 -6.42 32.51
C SER A 125 -21.93 -6.77 33.11
N ASP A 126 -21.66 -8.06 33.25
CA ASP A 126 -20.41 -8.64 33.76
C ASP A 126 -19.17 -8.37 32.88
N PHE A 127 -19.35 -7.96 31.62
CA PHE A 127 -18.26 -7.56 30.72
C PHE A 127 -18.00 -6.05 30.82
N VAL A 128 -19.03 -5.25 31.08
CA VAL A 128 -18.93 -3.81 31.32
C VAL A 128 -18.30 -3.53 32.69
N GLU A 129 -18.69 -4.25 33.74
CA GLU A 129 -18.06 -4.15 35.08
C GLU A 129 -16.59 -4.62 35.08
N LYS A 130 -16.24 -5.61 34.25
CA LYS A 130 -14.84 -6.05 34.09
C LYS A 130 -13.98 -5.07 33.27
N MET A 131 -14.58 -4.17 32.50
CA MET A 131 -13.84 -3.10 31.82
C MET A 131 -13.53 -1.93 32.76
N ASP A 132 -14.35 -1.68 33.79
CA ASP A 132 -14.05 -0.70 34.84
C ASP A 132 -12.92 -1.14 35.77
N GLN A 133 -12.65 -2.45 35.85
CA GLN A 133 -11.58 -3.01 36.66
C GLN A 133 -10.20 -3.03 35.96
N PHE A 134 -10.15 -2.70 34.66
CA PHE A 134 -8.89 -2.50 33.92
C PHE A 134 -8.48 -1.03 34.00
N ASP A 135 -8.10 -0.60 35.20
CA ASP A 135 -7.37 0.63 35.42
C ASP A 135 -5.91 0.37 35.03
N GLU A 136 -5.55 0.56 33.76
CA GLU A 136 -4.18 0.82 33.25
C GLU A 136 -4.18 0.87 31.71
N GLY A 137 -4.32 2.08 31.17
CA GLY A 137 -4.09 2.33 29.76
C GLY A 137 -4.63 3.69 29.32
N LEU A 138 -3.86 4.75 29.54
CA LEU A 138 -4.13 6.12 29.07
C LEU A 138 -4.57 6.17 27.58
N PHE A 139 -4.10 5.21 26.77
CA PHE A 139 -4.42 5.04 25.36
C PHE A 139 -5.88 4.59 25.10
N PHE A 140 -6.43 3.66 25.89
CA PHE A 140 -7.80 3.15 25.69
C PHE A 140 -8.85 4.19 26.10
N ARG A 141 -8.59 4.90 27.20
CA ARG A 141 -9.42 6.01 27.69
C ARG A 141 -9.35 7.22 26.75
N SER A 142 -8.18 7.50 26.16
CA SER A 142 -8.04 8.51 25.10
C SER A 142 -8.81 8.12 23.84
N CYS A 143 -8.73 6.87 23.40
CA CYS A 143 -9.45 6.39 22.21
C CYS A 143 -10.97 6.43 22.41
N PHE A 144 -11.46 6.05 23.60
CA PHE A 144 -12.89 6.15 23.94
C PHE A 144 -13.36 7.60 24.01
N TYR A 145 -12.55 8.50 24.58
CA TYR A 145 -12.84 9.94 24.60
C TYR A 145 -12.89 10.54 23.19
N TYR A 146 -11.92 10.22 22.32
CA TYR A 146 -11.94 10.67 20.92
C TYR A 146 -13.12 10.11 20.13
N LEU A 147 -13.50 8.84 20.35
CA LEU A 147 -14.65 8.23 19.69
C LEU A 147 -15.97 8.87 20.13
N LEU A 148 -16.12 9.12 21.44
CA LEU A 148 -17.31 9.76 22.02
C LEU A 148 -17.44 11.20 21.50
N VAL A 149 -16.36 11.98 21.56
CA VAL A 149 -16.29 13.35 21.02
C VAL A 149 -16.54 13.37 19.50
N PHE A 150 -16.03 12.40 18.75
CA PHE A 150 -16.32 12.27 17.32
C PHE A 150 -17.79 11.96 17.05
N SER A 151 -18.44 11.14 17.89
CA SER A 151 -19.86 10.83 17.76
C SER A 151 -20.75 12.03 18.09
N GLU A 152 -20.43 12.79 19.14
CA GLU A 152 -21.13 14.02 19.50
C GLU A 152 -20.96 15.07 18.39
N ALA A 153 -19.74 15.25 17.89
CA ALA A 153 -19.47 16.13 16.77
C ALA A 153 -20.26 15.72 15.52
N ALA A 154 -20.34 14.42 15.20
CA ALA A 154 -21.12 13.92 14.08
C ALA A 154 -22.63 14.16 14.27
N GLN A 155 -23.15 14.06 15.49
CA GLN A 155 -24.54 14.38 15.80
C GLN A 155 -24.83 15.89 15.64
N VAL A 156 -23.95 16.75 16.16
CA VAL A 156 -24.06 18.21 16.01
C VAL A 156 -23.96 18.63 14.54
N ILE A 157 -23.07 17.99 13.76
CA ILE A 157 -22.96 18.19 12.32
C ILE A 157 -24.25 17.75 11.63
N ASN A 158 -24.77 16.57 11.92
CA ASN A 158 -26.01 16.09 11.32
C ASN A 158 -27.22 16.96 11.70
N GLU A 159 -27.25 17.52 12.91
CA GLU A 159 -28.29 18.47 13.33
C GLU A 159 -28.14 19.81 12.59
N ALA A 160 -26.92 20.33 12.46
CA ALA A 160 -26.64 21.57 11.75
C ALA A 160 -26.89 21.49 10.24
N PHE A 161 -26.72 20.30 9.63
CA PHE A 161 -26.95 20.06 8.20
C PHE A 161 -28.27 19.33 7.92
N LYS A 162 -29.16 19.18 8.91
CA LYS A 162 -30.46 18.50 8.72
C LYS A 162 -31.36 19.22 7.72
N ASP A 163 -31.23 20.53 7.63
CA ASP A 163 -32.03 21.40 6.79
C ASP A 163 -31.33 21.78 5.47
N ASP A 164 -30.07 21.36 5.26
CA ASP A 164 -29.25 21.72 4.10
C ASP A 164 -28.86 20.48 3.27
N ASP A 165 -29.15 20.47 1.96
CA ASP A 165 -28.83 19.34 1.08
C ASP A 165 -27.37 19.40 0.58
N VAL A 166 -26.45 19.23 1.53
CA VAL A 166 -25.01 19.27 1.27
C VAL A 166 -24.55 18.17 0.30
N ILE A 167 -25.31 17.09 0.16
CA ILE A 167 -24.98 15.98 -0.73
C ILE A 167 -25.40 16.33 -2.15
N GLY A 168 -26.62 16.84 -2.35
CA GLY A 168 -27.12 17.28 -3.66
C GLY A 168 -26.25 18.39 -4.25
N ASP A 169 -25.94 19.43 -3.47
CA ASP A 169 -25.06 20.52 -3.91
C ASP A 169 -23.66 20.03 -4.30
N PHE A 170 -23.14 19.05 -3.57
CA PHE A 170 -21.85 18.44 -3.86
C PHE A 170 -21.89 17.60 -5.15
N GLU A 171 -22.95 16.84 -5.37
CA GLU A 171 -23.16 16.07 -6.59
C GLU A 171 -23.30 16.99 -7.80
N ASP A 172 -24.08 18.06 -7.70
CA ASP A 172 -24.25 19.08 -8.73
C ASP A 172 -22.92 19.77 -9.06
N ALA A 173 -22.13 20.14 -8.05
CA ALA A 173 -20.79 20.67 -8.25
C ALA A 173 -19.86 19.65 -8.93
N LYS A 174 -19.93 18.38 -8.53
CA LYS A 174 -19.13 17.28 -9.13
C LYS A 174 -19.51 17.05 -10.58
N GLU A 175 -20.79 17.10 -10.91
CA GLU A 175 -21.28 17.03 -12.29
C GLU A 175 -20.85 18.23 -13.12
N GLY A 176 -20.94 19.44 -12.56
CA GLY A 176 -20.47 20.67 -13.20
C GLY A 176 -18.98 20.60 -13.56
N VAL A 177 -18.13 20.09 -12.67
CA VAL A 177 -16.70 19.86 -12.97
C VAL A 177 -16.51 18.75 -14.01
N LYS A 178 -17.27 17.65 -13.89
CA LYS A 178 -17.22 16.52 -14.85
C LYS A 178 -17.54 16.96 -16.27
N GLN A 179 -18.54 17.83 -16.45
CA GLN A 179 -18.92 18.35 -17.75
C GLN A 179 -17.87 19.31 -18.33
N LYS A 180 -17.24 20.15 -17.49
CA LYS A 180 -16.16 21.06 -17.91
C LYS A 180 -14.91 20.33 -18.36
N GLU A 181 -14.55 19.23 -17.69
CA GLU A 181 -13.35 18.44 -17.99
C GLU A 181 -13.56 17.38 -19.09
N LYS A 182 -14.81 17.06 -19.44
CA LYS A 182 -15.11 16.09 -20.50
C LYS A 182 -14.50 16.55 -21.82
N VAL A 183 -13.69 15.67 -22.43
CA VAL A 183 -13.14 15.90 -23.78
C VAL A 183 -14.31 16.06 -24.75
N LYS A 184 -14.34 17.19 -25.45
CA LYS A 184 -15.42 17.50 -26.40
C LYS A 184 -15.23 16.70 -27.69
N ASP A 185 -16.33 16.31 -28.30
CA ASP A 185 -16.34 15.68 -29.62
C ASP A 185 -15.74 16.63 -30.66
N ILE A 186 -14.81 16.12 -31.45
CA ILE A 186 -14.14 16.91 -32.48
C ILE A 186 -14.92 16.73 -33.77
N ASN A 187 -15.61 17.79 -34.19
CA ASN A 187 -16.28 17.87 -35.48
C ASN A 187 -15.26 18.27 -36.55
N LEU A 188 -14.89 17.34 -37.43
CA LEU A 188 -14.00 17.59 -38.57
C LEU A 188 -14.75 18.00 -39.84
N ASN A 189 -16.02 18.36 -39.72
CA ASN A 189 -16.84 18.73 -40.87
C ASN A 189 -16.55 20.18 -41.28
N LEU A 190 -16.05 20.38 -42.50
CA LEU A 190 -15.83 21.70 -43.08
C LEU A 190 -17.14 22.25 -43.65
N SER A 191 -17.44 23.53 -43.42
CA SER A 191 -18.62 24.17 -44.01
C SER A 191 -18.45 24.30 -45.54
N GLY A 192 -19.45 23.84 -46.30
CA GLY A 192 -19.49 23.99 -47.76
C GLY A 192 -18.70 22.95 -48.57
N TRP A 193 -17.83 22.15 -47.96
CA TRP A 193 -17.12 21.06 -48.65
C TRP A 193 -17.93 19.76 -48.57
N GLY A 194 -18.62 19.40 -49.66
CA GLY A 194 -19.42 18.16 -49.75
C GLY A 194 -20.94 18.32 -49.75
N SER A 195 -21.45 19.55 -49.91
CA SER A 195 -22.89 19.88 -50.06
C SER A 195 -23.41 19.81 -51.50
N TRP A 196 -22.56 19.57 -52.50
CA TRP A 196 -22.94 19.47 -53.94
C TRP A 196 -23.63 18.15 -54.32
N VAL A 197 -24.26 17.50 -53.36
CA VAL A 197 -24.97 16.24 -53.61
C VAL A 197 -26.29 16.53 -54.32
N GLY A 198 -26.61 15.71 -55.32
CA GLY A 198 -27.83 15.86 -56.13
C GLY A 198 -29.12 15.68 -55.34
N PRO A 199 -30.27 16.15 -55.87
CA PRO A 199 -31.57 16.08 -55.21
C PRO A 199 -31.94 14.63 -54.87
N GLY A 200 -32.16 14.35 -53.58
CA GLY A 200 -32.58 13.03 -53.06
C GLY A 200 -31.64 12.40 -52.01
N ILE A 201 -30.40 12.89 -51.85
CA ILE A 201 -29.51 12.46 -50.76
C ILE A 201 -29.69 13.36 -49.52
N THR A 202 -29.93 12.76 -48.34
CA THR A 202 -30.05 13.49 -47.08
C THR A 202 -28.69 13.71 -46.40
N GLU A 203 -28.30 14.96 -46.14
CA GLU A 203 -26.99 15.33 -45.56
C GLU A 203 -26.73 14.74 -44.16
N LYS A 204 -27.78 14.40 -43.40
CA LYS A 204 -27.68 13.92 -42.00
C LYS A 204 -26.86 12.64 -41.82
N LYS A 205 -26.79 11.75 -42.81
CA LYS A 205 -25.99 10.52 -42.71
C LYS A 205 -24.49 10.78 -42.84
N ARG A 206 -24.09 11.73 -43.70
CA ARG A 206 -22.67 12.00 -43.99
C ARG A 206 -22.00 12.85 -42.90
N ARG A 207 -22.73 13.82 -42.33
CA ARG A 207 -22.23 14.68 -41.24
C ARG A 207 -21.83 13.87 -39.99
N ARG A 208 -22.47 12.72 -39.74
CA ARG A 208 -22.15 11.83 -38.62
C ARG A 208 -20.78 11.14 -38.75
N ASN A 209 -20.28 10.93 -39.97
CA ASN A 209 -19.01 10.24 -40.20
C ASN A 209 -17.79 11.14 -39.91
N PHE A 210 -17.99 12.45 -39.83
CA PHE A 210 -16.93 13.43 -39.55
C PHE A 210 -16.88 13.87 -38.09
N VAL A 211 -17.72 13.29 -37.23
CA VAL A 211 -17.70 13.53 -35.78
C VAL A 211 -16.89 12.41 -35.13
N ILE A 212 -15.69 12.75 -34.66
CA ILE A 212 -14.92 11.83 -33.82
C ILE A 212 -15.45 12.00 -32.39
N LYS A 213 -16.22 11.00 -31.94
CA LYS A 213 -16.68 10.94 -30.56
C LYS A 213 -15.48 10.81 -29.63
N ALA A 214 -15.42 11.66 -28.63
CA ALA A 214 -14.39 11.59 -27.61
C ALA A 214 -14.56 10.30 -26.79
N LYS A 215 -13.45 9.59 -26.54
CA LYS A 215 -13.47 8.43 -25.65
C LYS A 215 -13.72 8.90 -24.22
N GLU A 216 -14.74 8.34 -23.58
CA GLU A 216 -15.01 8.60 -22.17
C GLU A 216 -13.93 7.95 -21.31
N LYS A 217 -13.04 8.78 -20.77
CA LYS A 217 -12.04 8.34 -19.80
C LYS A 217 -12.73 8.18 -18.44
N LYS A 218 -12.57 7.00 -17.83
CA LYS A 218 -13.00 6.79 -16.43
C LYS A 218 -12.20 7.75 -15.54
N ARG A 219 -12.91 8.60 -14.80
CA ARG A 219 -12.29 9.52 -13.84
C ARG A 219 -11.80 8.76 -12.61
N LYS A 220 -10.78 9.28 -11.94
CA LYS A 220 -10.19 8.69 -10.73
C LYS A 220 -11.12 8.78 -9.51
N ASP A 221 -12.02 9.74 -9.50
CA ASP A 221 -12.98 10.01 -8.41
C ASP A 221 -14.34 9.30 -8.62
N GLY A 222 -14.48 8.45 -9.63
CA GLY A 222 -15.74 7.78 -9.95
C GLY A 222 -16.20 6.77 -8.90
N GLU A 223 -15.27 6.07 -8.24
CA GLU A 223 -15.57 5.05 -7.23
C GLU A 223 -15.59 5.62 -5.80
N ARG A 224 -15.18 6.88 -5.61
CA ARG A 224 -15.00 7.49 -4.29
C ARG A 224 -16.07 8.56 -4.02
N ASN A 225 -16.75 8.43 -2.88
CA ASN A 225 -17.74 9.39 -2.40
C ASN A 225 -17.04 10.54 -1.65
N GLY A 226 -17.63 11.74 -1.65
CA GLY A 226 -17.12 12.89 -0.89
C GLY A 226 -15.83 13.53 -1.42
N LEU A 227 -15.35 13.13 -2.61
CA LEU A 227 -14.19 13.74 -3.25
C LEU A 227 -14.47 14.17 -4.69
N ILE A 228 -14.00 15.36 -5.04
CA ILE A 228 -13.93 15.88 -6.41
C ILE A 228 -12.45 16.08 -6.75
N ILE A 229 -11.93 15.28 -7.69
CA ILE A 229 -10.56 15.46 -8.19
C ILE A 229 -10.63 16.20 -9.51
N ALA A 230 -10.08 17.42 -9.54
CA ALA A 230 -9.86 18.14 -10.79
C ALA A 230 -8.76 17.42 -11.59
N GLU A 231 -9.13 16.83 -12.74
CA GLU A 231 -8.17 16.21 -13.68
C GLU A 231 -7.68 17.20 -14.74
N SER A 232 -8.23 18.42 -14.76
CA SER A 232 -7.79 19.50 -15.63
C SER A 232 -6.28 19.75 -15.47
N VAL A 233 -5.59 19.69 -16.60
CA VAL A 233 -4.13 19.77 -16.67
C VAL A 233 -3.70 21.23 -16.52
N THR A 234 -3.82 21.79 -15.32
CA THR A 234 -3.06 22.99 -14.91
C THR A 234 -1.55 22.73 -14.94
N ALA A 235 -1.15 21.47 -15.16
CA ALA A 235 0.23 21.05 -15.28
C ALA A 235 0.98 21.73 -16.43
N LYS A 236 0.33 22.31 -17.46
CA LYS A 236 1.08 23.01 -18.53
C LYS A 236 1.82 24.25 -18.02
N ASP A 237 1.28 24.96 -17.04
CA ASP A 237 1.81 26.25 -16.61
C ASP A 237 2.68 26.18 -15.35
N GLY A 238 2.49 25.16 -14.51
CA GLY A 238 3.26 24.94 -13.27
C GLY A 238 4.21 23.75 -13.35
N ILE A 239 3.75 22.60 -12.83
CA ILE A 239 4.55 21.38 -12.66
C ILE A 239 5.18 20.87 -13.97
N GLY A 240 4.47 20.97 -15.10
CA GLY A 240 4.92 20.44 -16.39
C GLY A 240 6.03 21.23 -17.05
N LYS A 241 6.39 22.42 -16.55
CA LYS A 241 7.61 23.13 -16.96
C LYS A 241 8.86 22.52 -16.32
N ILE A 242 8.71 21.99 -15.09
CA ILE A 242 9.80 21.43 -14.29
C ILE A 242 9.96 19.93 -14.60
N GLN A 243 8.85 19.24 -14.89
CA GLN A 243 8.88 17.84 -15.26
C GLN A 243 9.43 17.62 -16.68
N PRO A 244 10.25 16.57 -16.88
CA PRO A 244 10.74 16.22 -18.20
C PRO A 244 9.57 15.73 -19.08
N ARG A 245 9.57 16.15 -20.36
CA ARG A 245 8.55 15.73 -21.33
C ARG A 245 8.68 14.28 -21.76
N SER A 246 9.91 13.75 -21.76
CA SER A 246 10.26 12.40 -22.18
C SER A 246 11.37 11.86 -21.29
N LEU A 247 11.52 10.54 -21.25
CA LEU A 247 12.59 9.91 -20.49
C LEU A 247 13.96 10.27 -21.08
N PRO A 248 14.92 10.69 -20.27
CA PRO A 248 16.29 10.90 -20.73
C PRO A 248 16.99 9.56 -20.96
N PHE A 249 17.83 9.50 -22.00
CA PHE A 249 18.79 8.41 -22.17
C PHE A 249 19.73 8.37 -20.94
N PRO A 250 20.06 7.20 -20.35
CA PRO A 250 19.94 5.82 -20.84
C PRO A 250 18.70 5.04 -20.34
N TYR A 251 17.73 5.71 -19.71
CA TYR A 251 16.61 5.00 -19.06
C TYR A 251 15.54 4.57 -20.06
N THR A 252 15.06 3.33 -19.91
CA THR A 252 13.96 2.79 -20.72
C THR A 252 12.60 2.90 -20.04
N ARG A 253 12.56 2.92 -18.70
CA ARG A 253 11.32 2.97 -17.90
C ARG A 253 11.30 4.22 -17.03
N VAL A 254 10.08 4.71 -16.76
CA VAL A 254 9.86 5.88 -15.90
C VAL A 254 10.24 5.57 -14.45
N GLU A 255 9.90 4.37 -13.99
CA GLU A 255 10.17 3.92 -12.63
C GLU A 255 11.68 3.94 -12.30
N ASP A 256 12.51 3.54 -13.26
CA ASP A 256 13.98 3.52 -13.10
C ASP A 256 14.53 4.95 -12.96
N TYR A 257 14.06 5.86 -13.81
CA TYR A 257 14.47 7.26 -13.78
C TYR A 257 14.03 7.96 -12.48
N GLU A 258 12.78 7.76 -12.07
CA GLU A 258 12.26 8.32 -10.83
C GLU A 258 12.95 7.72 -9.60
N ALA A 259 13.31 6.42 -9.64
CA ALA A 259 14.03 5.79 -8.54
C ALA A 259 15.39 6.45 -8.27
N VAL A 260 16.11 6.86 -9.33
CA VAL A 260 17.38 7.58 -9.19
C VAL A 260 17.16 8.99 -8.63
N LEU A 261 16.11 9.69 -9.06
CA LEU A 261 15.79 11.04 -8.60
C LEU A 261 15.20 11.12 -7.18
N LYS A 262 14.69 10.01 -6.65
CA LYS A 262 14.12 9.96 -5.28
C LYS A 262 15.13 10.36 -4.21
N GLN A 263 16.43 10.20 -4.46
CA GLN A 263 17.46 10.51 -3.47
C GLN A 263 17.95 11.96 -3.59
N PRO A 264 17.80 12.78 -2.53
CA PRO A 264 18.40 14.10 -2.48
C PRO A 264 19.94 14.07 -2.38
N LEU A 265 20.63 15.08 -2.92
CA LEU A 265 22.10 15.22 -2.86
C LEU A 265 22.60 16.34 -1.90
N GLY A 266 21.69 17.15 -1.37
CA GLY A 266 21.98 18.28 -0.48
C GLY A 266 22.64 17.87 0.83
N LEU A 267 23.37 18.80 1.46
CA LEU A 267 23.96 18.60 2.80
C LEU A 267 22.89 18.62 3.90
N GLU A 268 21.77 19.27 3.62
CA GLU A 268 20.63 19.38 4.52
C GLU A 268 19.93 18.04 4.74
N TRP A 269 20.07 17.14 3.75
CA TRP A 269 19.39 15.85 3.71
C TRP A 269 20.34 14.66 3.90
N ASN A 270 21.65 14.87 3.68
CA ASN A 270 22.70 13.87 3.86
C ASN A 270 23.81 14.41 4.76
N MET A 271 24.33 13.56 5.64
CA MET A 271 25.64 13.71 6.29
C MET A 271 26.77 14.05 5.32
N GLU A 272 27.71 14.88 5.79
CA GLU A 272 28.86 15.40 5.03
C GLU A 272 29.58 14.32 4.22
N LYS A 273 29.95 13.21 4.87
CA LYS A 273 30.69 12.11 4.20
C LYS A 273 29.94 11.48 3.04
N MET A 274 28.62 11.26 3.15
CA MET A 274 27.86 10.66 2.06
C MET A 274 27.62 11.66 0.94
N ARG A 275 27.43 12.95 1.26
CA ARG A 275 27.38 13.99 0.23
C ARG A 275 28.69 14.02 -0.55
N ASP A 276 29.82 13.99 0.15
CA ASP A 276 31.14 13.95 -0.48
C ASP A 276 31.29 12.72 -1.36
N GLU A 277 30.75 11.55 -0.97
CA GLU A 277 30.74 10.31 -1.76
C GLU A 277 29.82 10.35 -2.97
N LEU A 278 28.61 10.87 -2.83
CA LEU A 278 27.61 10.94 -3.90
C LEU A 278 27.98 11.98 -4.97
N CYS A 279 28.65 13.06 -4.56
CA CYS A 279 29.06 14.14 -5.46
C CYS A 279 30.50 13.95 -6.01
N LYS A 280 31.15 12.80 -5.82
CA LYS A 280 32.48 12.55 -6.40
C LYS A 280 32.37 12.52 -7.93
N PRO A 281 33.17 13.33 -8.66
CA PRO A 281 33.20 13.25 -10.11
C PRO A 281 33.87 11.94 -10.57
N ALA A 282 33.50 11.46 -11.75
CA ALA A 282 34.07 10.26 -12.33
C ALA A 282 35.55 10.44 -12.74
N VAL A 283 35.94 11.65 -13.12
CA VAL A 283 37.31 11.97 -13.56
C VAL A 283 37.85 13.10 -12.69
N VAL A 284 39.01 12.84 -12.08
CA VAL A 284 39.77 13.83 -11.31
C VAL A 284 41.08 14.05 -12.05
N VAL A 285 41.35 15.30 -12.44
CA VAL A 285 42.59 15.68 -13.13
C VAL A 285 43.45 16.47 -12.18
N GLU A 286 44.73 16.13 -12.11
CA GLU A 286 45.71 16.89 -11.33
C GLU A 286 46.15 18.13 -12.11
N VAL A 287 46.06 19.30 -11.47
CA VAL A 287 46.54 20.55 -12.07
C VAL A 287 48.06 20.59 -11.91
N LYS A 288 48.78 20.54 -13.02
CA LYS A 288 50.22 20.84 -13.05
C LYS A 288 50.40 22.35 -13.09
N ILE A 289 50.87 22.92 -11.98
CA ILE A 289 51.29 24.32 -11.91
C ILE A 289 52.73 24.37 -12.44
N TYR A 290 52.93 25.13 -13.53
CA TYR A 290 54.24 25.38 -14.14
C TYR A 290 54.88 26.64 -13.56
#